data_AF-A0AA38FES9-F1
#
_entry.id   AF-A0AA38FES9-F1
#
_cell.length_a   1.000
_cell.length_b   1.000
_cell.length_c   1.000
_cell.angle_alpha   90.00
_cell.angle_beta   90.00
_cell.angle_gamma   90.00
#
_symmetry.space_group_name_H-M   'P 1'
#
loop_
_entity.id
_entity.type
_entity.pdbx_description
1 polymer ?
#
loop_
_entity_poly.entity_id
_entity_poly.type
_entity_poly.pdbx_seq_one_letter_code
_entity_poly.pdbx_strand_id
1 'polypeptide(L)'
;NLVESPNRNFSVLYFIPTRIIAIWEVLQSLVLHYRKGKEFKETKLSIICRIFGILVPGVSAHSPVNYINAVRLGPPTLKPILRMEEN
;
A
#
# COMPACT_ATOMS: atom_id res chain seq x y z
N ASN A 1 -21.81 -10.65 31.98
CA ASN A 1 -20.97 -11.61 31.22
C ASN A 1 -21.43 -11.65 29.78
N LEU A 2 -20.94 -10.74 28.95
CA LEU A 2 -21.12 -10.85 27.50
C LEU A 2 -20.06 -11.85 27.02
N VAL A 3 -20.50 -13.00 26.53
CA VAL A 3 -19.60 -13.99 25.93
C VAL A 3 -19.10 -13.37 24.63
N GLU A 4 -17.88 -12.85 24.66
CA GLU A 4 -17.16 -12.41 23.47
C GLU A 4 -16.99 -13.65 22.58
N SER A 5 -17.75 -13.72 21.49
CA SER A 5 -17.46 -14.71 20.46
C SER A 5 -16.14 -14.31 19.81
N PRO A 6 -15.19 -15.24 19.58
CA PRO A 6 -13.84 -14.93 19.08
C PRO A 6 -13.82 -14.28 17.69
N ASN A 7 -15.00 -14.14 17.06
CA ASN A 7 -15.19 -13.73 15.70
C ASN A 7 -16.57 -13.10 15.48
N ARG A 8 -16.83 -11.95 16.10
CA ARG A 8 -18.08 -11.20 15.87
C ARG A 8 -18.11 -10.46 14.52
N ASN A 9 -16.96 -10.37 13.83
CA ASN A 9 -16.75 -9.55 12.63
C ASN A 9 -16.35 -10.31 11.34
N PHE A 10 -16.20 -11.65 11.33
CA PHE A 10 -16.25 -12.44 10.07
C PHE A 10 -17.69 -12.49 9.57
N SER A 11 -18.19 -11.34 9.17
CA SER A 11 -19.28 -11.28 8.23
C SER A 11 -18.68 -11.09 6.85
N VAL A 12 -19.33 -11.59 5.81
CA VAL A 12 -19.04 -11.25 4.41
C VAL A 12 -18.92 -9.72 4.21
N LEU A 13 -19.62 -8.96 5.05
CA LEU A 13 -19.57 -7.50 5.13
C LEU A 13 -18.19 -6.92 5.53
N TYR A 14 -17.27 -7.69 6.12
CA TYR A 14 -15.89 -7.27 6.38
C TYR A 14 -14.96 -7.54 5.19
N PHE A 15 -15.24 -8.59 4.41
CA PHE A 15 -14.43 -8.97 3.25
C PHE A 15 -14.63 -8.02 2.05
N ILE A 16 -15.83 -7.47 1.89
CA ILE A 16 -16.13 -6.52 0.80
C ILE A 16 -15.31 -5.22 0.92
N PRO A 17 -15.35 -4.48 2.05
CA PRO A 17 -14.61 -3.22 2.16
C PRO A 17 -13.10 -3.44 2.09
N THR A 18 -12.58 -4.53 2.67
CA THR A 18 -11.15 -4.86 2.58
C THR A 18 -10.70 -5.15 1.15
N ARG A 19 -11.53 -5.81 0.33
CA ARG A 19 -11.26 -5.97 -1.11
C ARG A 19 -11.31 -4.66 -1.89
N ILE A 20 -12.27 -3.79 -1.60
CA ILE A 20 -12.36 -2.47 -2.26
C ILE A 20 -11.09 -1.65 -1.97
N ILE A 21 -10.62 -1.65 -0.72
CA ILE A 21 -9.37 -0.98 -0.33
C ILE A 21 -8.17 -1.60 -1.07
N ALA A 22 -8.04 -2.93 -1.12
CA ALA A 22 -6.93 -3.58 -1.80
C ALA A 22 -6.91 -3.26 -3.32
N ILE A 23 -8.08 -3.26 -3.97
CA ILE A 23 -8.19 -2.86 -5.38
C ILE A 23 -7.81 -1.39 -5.56
N TRP A 24 -8.26 -0.52 -4.66
CA TRP A 24 -7.91 0.90 -4.67
C TRP A 24 -6.41 1.13 -4.53
N GLU A 25 -5.73 0.39 -3.63
CA GLU A 25 -4.27 0.46 -3.46
C GLU A 25 -3.52 0.05 -4.74
N VAL A 26 -3.97 -1.01 -5.43
CA VAL A 26 -3.39 -1.41 -6.72
C VAL A 26 -3.53 -0.28 -7.74
N LEU A 27 -4.74 0.26 -7.92
CA LEU A 27 -4.98 1.35 -8.87
C LEU A 27 -4.17 2.59 -8.54
N GLN A 28 -4.13 2.99 -7.26
CA GLN A 28 -3.34 4.15 -6.83
C GLN A 28 -1.86 3.95 -7.12
N SER A 29 -1.31 2.76 -6.84
CA SER A 29 0.10 2.45 -7.06
C SER A 29 0.50 2.56 -8.55
N LEU A 30 -0.40 2.18 -9.47
CA LEU A 30 -0.19 2.32 -10.92
C LEU A 30 -0.32 3.77 -11.39
N VAL A 31 -1.20 4.57 -10.78
CA VAL A 31 -1.43 5.97 -11.18
C VAL A 31 -0.40 6.93 -10.57
N LEU A 32 0.20 6.59 -9.43
CA LEU A 32 1.06 7.49 -8.64
C LEU A 32 2.22 8.06 -9.45
N HIS A 33 2.86 7.24 -10.29
CA HIS A 33 4.01 7.68 -11.08
C HIS A 33 3.64 8.69 -12.18
N TYR A 34 2.40 8.66 -12.69
CA TYR A 34 1.92 9.66 -13.65
C TYR A 34 1.67 11.01 -12.95
N ARG A 35 1.30 10.99 -11.67
CA ARG A 35 0.97 12.20 -10.90
C ARG A 35 2.16 12.84 -10.21
N LYS A 36 3.14 12.04 -9.77
CA LYS A 36 4.24 12.48 -8.89
C LYS A 36 5.63 12.32 -9.51
N GLY A 37 5.74 11.69 -10.68
CA GLY A 37 6.99 11.51 -11.39
C GLY A 37 7.45 10.05 -11.43
N LYS A 38 8.41 9.77 -12.31
CA LYS A 38 8.90 8.40 -12.58
C LYS A 38 9.55 7.72 -11.38
N GLU A 39 10.03 8.49 -10.40
CA GLU A 39 10.61 7.99 -9.16
C GLU A 39 9.61 7.15 -8.36
N PHE A 40 8.31 7.46 -8.48
CA PHE A 40 7.22 6.74 -7.81
C PHE A 40 6.72 5.52 -8.60
N LYS A 41 7.43 5.12 -9.65
CA LYS A 41 7.06 3.95 -10.44
C LYS A 41 7.27 2.69 -9.61
N GLU A 42 6.20 1.93 -9.46
CA GLU A 42 6.23 0.63 -8.80
C GLU A 42 7.12 -0.37 -9.53
N THR A 43 7.79 -1.22 -8.75
CA THR A 43 8.53 -2.36 -9.30
C THR A 43 7.56 -3.49 -9.67
N LYS A 44 7.94 -4.34 -10.62
CA LYS A 44 7.12 -5.50 -11.02
C LYS A 44 6.80 -6.41 -9.84
N LEU A 45 7.76 -6.61 -8.93
CA LEU A 45 7.58 -7.40 -7.72
C LEU A 45 6.51 -6.80 -6.81
N SER A 46 6.56 -5.49 -6.56
CA SER A 46 5.56 -4.80 -5.74
C SER A 46 4.17 -4.88 -6.34
N ILE A 47 4.02 -4.72 -7.67
CA ILE A 47 2.74 -4.90 -8.37
C ILE A 47 2.19 -6.32 -8.14
N ILE A 48 3.03 -7.36 -8.27
CA ILE A 48 2.63 -8.74 -8.02
C ILE A 48 2.17 -8.92 -6.56
N CYS A 49 2.94 -8.42 -5.58
CA CYS A 49 2.55 -8.48 -4.17
C CYS A 49 1.22 -7.77 -3.89
N ARG A 50 0.95 -6.64 -4.55
CA ARG A 50 -0.32 -5.92 -4.41
C ARG A 50 -1.50 -6.66 -5.04
N ILE A 51 -1.29 -7.33 -6.18
CA ILE A 51 -2.30 -8.23 -6.78
C ILE A 51 -2.60 -9.40 -5.85
N PHE A 52 -1.58 -10.02 -5.24
CA PHE A 52 -1.78 -11.04 -4.19
C PHE A 52 -2.50 -10.47 -2.96
N GLY A 53 -2.31 -9.19 -2.65
CA GLY A 53 -3.03 -8.45 -1.62
C GLY A 53 -4.56 -8.39 -1.82
N ILE A 54 -5.07 -8.62 -3.04
CA ILE A 54 -6.51 -8.76 -3.30
C ILE A 54 -7.04 -10.12 -2.81
N LEU A 55 -6.19 -11.16 -2.86
CA LEU A 55 -6.52 -12.51 -2.37
C LEU A 55 -6.32 -12.61 -0.86
N VAL A 56 -5.23 -12.03 -0.35
CA VAL A 56 -4.88 -11.98 1.07
C VAL A 56 -4.83 -10.51 1.49
N PRO A 57 -5.96 -9.92 1.92
CA PRO A 57 -6.00 -8.52 2.34
C PRO A 57 -4.97 -8.25 3.44
N GLY A 58 -4.23 -7.15 3.32
CA GLY A 58 -3.18 -6.75 4.25
C GLY A 58 -1.75 -6.97 3.76
N VAL A 59 -1.51 -7.87 2.80
CA VAL A 59 -0.14 -8.08 2.25
C VAL A 59 0.39 -6.82 1.56
N SER A 60 -0.47 -6.12 0.81
CA SER A 60 -0.13 -4.85 0.13
C SER A 60 0.26 -3.74 1.12
N ALA A 61 -0.35 -3.70 2.31
CA ALA A 61 -0.10 -2.68 3.32
C ALA A 61 1.33 -2.77 3.89
N HIS A 62 1.90 -3.98 3.92
CA HIS A 62 3.27 -4.22 4.40
C HIS A 62 4.33 -4.16 3.29
N SER A 63 4.01 -3.62 2.12
CA SER A 63 5.02 -3.39 1.08
C SER A 63 6.05 -2.33 1.51
N PRO A 64 7.36 -2.61 1.48
CA PRO A 64 8.41 -1.62 1.73
C PRO A 64 8.32 -0.39 0.82
N VAL A 65 7.76 -0.56 -0.38
CA VAL A 65 7.59 0.54 -1.35
C VAL A 65 6.66 1.62 -0.82
N ASN A 66 5.67 1.27 0.03
CA ASN A 66 4.81 2.26 0.68
C ASN A 66 5.63 3.21 1.56
N TYR A 67 6.57 2.67 2.34
CA TYR A 67 7.42 3.47 3.23
C TYR A 67 8.35 4.39 2.44
N ILE A 68 9.00 3.87 1.40
CA ILE A 68 9.88 4.65 0.53
C ILE A 68 9.09 5.80 -0.13
N ASN A 69 7.90 5.50 -0.68
CA ASN A 69 7.06 6.52 -1.30
C ASN A 69 6.55 7.55 -0.27
N ALA A 70 6.25 7.15 0.96
CA ALA A 70 5.87 8.07 2.03
C ALA A 70 7.00 9.03 2.40
N VAL A 71 8.24 8.54 2.49
CA VAL A 71 9.44 9.37 2.73
C VAL A 71 9.66 10.35 1.58
N ARG A 72 9.51 9.90 0.33
CA ARG A 72 9.64 10.74 -0.88
C ARG A 72 8.57 11.84 -0.97
N LEU A 73 7.35 11.56 -0.51
CA LEU A 73 6.27 12.55 -0.39
C LEU A 73 6.40 13.43 0.86
N GLY A 74 7.34 13.11 1.74
CA GLY A 74 7.58 13.81 2.99
C GLY A 74 8.08 15.24 2.81
N PRO A 75 8.27 15.97 3.93
CA PRO A 75 8.62 17.38 3.91
C PRO A 75 9.95 17.65 3.17
N PRO A 76 10.17 18.88 2.67
CA PRO A 76 11.38 19.25 1.94
C PRO A 76 12.69 18.97 2.68
N THR A 77 12.65 18.89 4.01
CA THR A 77 13.77 18.52 4.87
C THR A 77 14.34 17.12 4.57
N LEU A 78 13.58 16.21 3.98
CA LEU A 78 14.02 14.85 3.62
C LEU A 78 14.65 14.76 2.21
N LYS A 79 14.46 15.77 1.35
CA LYS A 79 15.00 15.78 -0.02
C LYS A 79 16.53 15.66 -0.11
N PRO A 80 17.33 16.32 0.75
CA PRO A 80 18.79 16.23 0.66
C PRO A 80 19.31 14.80 0.87
N ILE A 81 18.69 14.04 1.78
CA ILE A 81 19.07 12.65 2.10
C ILE A 81 18.76 11.72 0.92
N LEU A 82 17.59 11.87 0.31
CA LEU A 82 17.19 11.07 -0.86
C LEU A 82 18.12 11.31 -2.06
N ARG A 83 18.61 12.53 -2.26
CA ARG A 83 19.56 12.85 -3.33
C ARG A 83 20.94 12.22 -3.11
N MET A 84 21.32 11.94 -1.87
CA MET A 84 22.62 11.34 -1.55
C MET A 84 22.64 9.82 -1.79
N GLU A 85 21.51 9.12 -1.64
CA GLU A 85 21.43 7.67 -1.92
C GLU A 85 21.31 7.32 -3.42
N GLU A 86 20.92 8.26 -4.26
CA GLU A 86 20.78 8.04 -5.71
C GLU A 86 22.08 8.26 -6.51
N ASN A 87 23.18 8.69 -5.88
CA ASN A 87 24.52 8.84 -6.48
C ASN A 87 25.47 7.74 -6.02
#